data_AF-A0A6A5A6L4-F1
#
_entry.id   AF-A0A6A5A6L4-F1
#
_cell.length_a   1.000
_cell.length_b   1.000
_cell.length_c   1.000
_cell.angle_alpha   90.00
_cell.angle_beta   90.00
_cell.angle_gamma   90.00
#
_symmetry.space_group_name_H-M   'P 1'
#
loop_
_entity.id
_entity.type
_entity.pdbx_description
1 polymer ?
#
loop_
_entity_poly.entity_id
_entity_poly.type
_entity_poly.pdbx_seq_one_letter_code
_entity_poly.pdbx_strand_id
1 'polypeptide(L)'
;MLAVTTRILRSRNQVINFGRLNDLPSLADAKNTTVGLEYEQDDSLSVLTTRSLLDDLNLPLGYETTWVVVCIGIYGIWKLEHAVAATAVIRRRSIELVFLTGLVAVSAYSFHPAVGMYAHATYACAAVLFVSGWCVSKDGGTSCSRFVPLELSAWLLGLLLQREVNLTVLAVLNLQQACFFSWNRRRREDDTSTVAAVATLWMSKCAFYALGNSHLMTTIEIGKAYTGLTTYSQGIVGFLTFFIVMTGPTVVILAAFTIIPAGKALPTLWSLELLSFLVYSVIVYAMRFHLFIWSVFAPKMMYHMACLVWDIVLTVVAVALSAGSL
;
A
#
# COMPACT_ATOMS: atom_id res chain seq x y z
N MET A 1 -1.69 19.70 -3.36
CA MET A 1 -1.65 18.56 -2.43
C MET A 1 -0.85 17.40 -2.97
N LEU A 2 -1.31 16.68 -4.01
CA LEU A 2 -0.61 15.50 -4.55
C LEU A 2 0.91 15.71 -4.74
N ALA A 3 1.32 16.75 -5.48
CA ALA A 3 2.74 17.10 -5.66
C ALA A 3 3.52 17.40 -4.36
N VAL A 4 2.89 18.05 -3.37
CA VAL A 4 3.53 18.38 -2.07
C VAL A 4 3.69 17.12 -1.24
N THR A 5 2.64 16.31 -1.12
CA THR A 5 2.67 15.01 -0.43
C THR A 5 3.64 14.04 -1.09
N THR A 6 3.75 14.01 -2.43
CA THR A 6 4.76 13.21 -3.13
C THR A 6 6.19 13.67 -2.84
N ARG A 7 6.42 14.99 -2.63
CA ARG A 7 7.72 15.49 -2.19
C ARG A 7 8.07 15.05 -0.77
N ILE A 8 7.09 15.05 0.14
CA ILE A 8 7.25 14.53 1.52
C ILE A 8 7.53 13.02 1.49
N LEU A 9 6.82 12.26 0.66
CA LEU A 9 7.08 10.83 0.48
C LEU A 9 8.48 10.57 -0.11
N ARG A 10 8.97 11.43 -1.00
CA ARG A 10 10.32 11.33 -1.58
C ARG A 10 11.42 11.67 -0.57
N SER A 11 11.19 12.59 0.37
CA SER A 11 12.20 12.98 1.35
C SER A 11 12.52 11.89 2.37
N ARG A 12 11.72 10.83 2.46
CA ARG A 12 11.99 9.64 3.29
C ARG A 12 12.88 8.60 2.62
N ASN A 13 13.05 8.70 1.31
CA ASN A 13 13.75 7.71 0.49
C ASN A 13 15.18 8.19 0.20
N GLN A 14 15.90 8.56 1.26
CA GLN A 14 17.24 9.11 1.14
C GLN A 14 18.25 7.96 1.02
N VAL A 15 18.68 7.71 -0.21
CA VAL A 15 19.79 6.82 -0.57
C VAL A 15 21.11 7.20 0.13
N ILE A 16 21.16 8.39 0.72
CA ILE A 16 22.33 9.05 1.29
C ILE A 16 21.94 9.51 2.69
N ASN A 17 22.73 9.18 3.72
CA ASN A 17 22.52 9.67 5.10
C ASN A 17 22.79 11.19 5.18
N PHE A 18 21.85 11.99 4.68
CA PHE A 18 21.95 13.45 4.62
C PHE A 18 22.05 14.07 6.00
N GLY A 19 21.49 13.45 7.04
CA GLY A 19 21.61 13.92 8.41
C GLY A 19 23.08 13.99 8.81
N ARG A 20 23.78 12.86 8.69
CA ARG A 20 25.19 12.75 9.06
C ARG A 20 26.12 13.52 8.10
N LEU A 21 25.82 13.57 6.80
CA LEU A 21 26.57 14.38 5.82
C LEU A 21 26.43 15.90 6.02
N ASN A 22 25.42 16.35 6.77
CA ASN A 22 25.25 17.75 7.16
C ASN A 22 25.53 17.95 8.67
N ASP A 23 26.29 17.05 9.29
CA ASP A 23 26.69 17.10 10.70
C ASP A 23 25.51 17.26 11.69
N LEU A 24 24.32 16.77 11.33
CA LEU A 24 23.21 16.70 12.27
C LEU A 24 23.54 15.70 13.39
N PRO A 25 23.16 16.00 14.65
CA PRO A 25 23.47 15.13 15.78
C PRO A 25 22.84 13.74 15.59
N SER A 26 23.65 12.70 15.78
CA SER A 26 23.21 11.30 15.82
C SER A 26 22.24 11.09 16.99
N LEU A 27 21.06 10.55 16.72
CA LEU A 27 20.06 10.21 17.74
C LEU A 27 20.12 8.74 18.15
N ALA A 28 20.78 7.90 17.35
CA ALA A 28 21.24 6.59 17.78
C ALA A 28 22.39 6.73 18.78
N ASP A 29 22.05 6.77 20.08
CA ASP A 29 22.99 6.34 21.10
C ASP A 29 23.33 4.87 20.88
N ALA A 30 24.52 4.41 21.28
CA ALA A 30 25.04 3.04 21.11
C ALA A 30 24.18 1.89 21.69
N LYS A 31 22.97 2.19 22.19
CA LYS A 31 21.96 1.26 22.70
C LYS A 31 20.58 1.39 22.04
N ASN A 32 20.33 2.38 21.17
CA ASN A 32 19.01 2.62 20.62
C ASN A 32 18.80 1.78 19.35
N THR A 33 18.15 0.62 19.52
CA THR A 33 17.81 -0.36 18.47
C THR A 33 16.42 -0.11 17.88
N THR A 34 15.96 1.14 17.89
CA THR A 34 14.66 1.52 17.34
C THR A 34 14.64 1.29 15.83
N VAL A 35 13.57 0.67 15.35
CA VAL A 35 13.40 0.27 13.94
C VAL A 35 13.52 1.52 13.05
N GLY A 36 14.42 1.50 12.08
CA GLY A 36 14.70 2.61 11.15
C GLY A 36 15.99 3.39 11.42
N LEU A 37 16.67 3.14 12.55
CA LEU A 37 17.98 3.70 12.91
C LEU A 37 19.13 2.69 12.80
N GLU A 38 18.90 1.49 12.24
CA GLU A 38 19.88 0.36 12.23
C GLU A 38 21.21 0.68 11.53
N TYR A 39 21.24 1.82 10.89
CA TYR A 39 22.18 2.24 9.86
C TYR A 39 22.64 3.69 10.06
N GLU A 40 22.16 4.37 11.11
CA GLU A 40 22.55 5.76 11.40
C GLU A 40 24.07 5.90 11.66
N GLN A 41 24.68 4.83 12.19
CA GLN A 41 26.11 4.74 12.48
C GLN A 41 26.96 4.18 11.33
N ASP A 42 26.36 3.72 10.24
CA ASP A 42 27.08 3.13 9.09
C ASP A 42 27.57 4.23 8.12
N ASP A 43 28.87 4.20 7.78
CA ASP A 43 29.56 5.19 6.92
C ASP A 43 29.47 4.86 5.42
N SER A 44 28.75 3.80 5.04
CA SER A 44 28.61 3.47 3.63
C SER A 44 27.69 4.45 2.87
N LEU A 45 28.09 4.80 1.64
CA LEU A 45 27.46 5.83 0.79
C LEU A 45 26.00 5.54 0.37
N SER A 46 25.48 4.35 0.70
CA SER A 46 24.17 3.84 0.26
C SER A 46 23.29 3.42 1.44
N VAL A 47 23.30 4.22 2.50
CA VAL A 47 22.66 3.85 3.75
C VAL A 47 21.37 4.63 3.96
N LEU A 48 20.24 3.92 3.84
CA LEU A 48 18.91 4.43 4.07
C LEU A 48 18.63 4.47 5.58
N THR A 49 18.84 5.63 6.21
CA THR A 49 18.18 5.88 7.49
C THR A 49 16.70 6.07 7.18
N THR A 50 15.84 5.19 7.67
CA THR A 50 14.39 5.29 7.40
C THR A 50 13.66 6.04 8.52
N ARG A 51 14.43 6.64 9.44
CA ARG A 51 14.06 7.56 10.52
C ARG A 51 12.71 8.23 10.30
N SER A 52 11.85 8.13 11.31
CA SER A 52 10.60 8.88 11.32
C SER A 52 10.89 10.36 11.51
N LEU A 53 10.14 11.20 10.81
CA LEU A 53 10.20 12.66 10.98
C LEU A 53 9.77 13.11 12.39
N LEU A 54 9.19 12.20 13.18
CA LEU A 54 8.68 12.44 14.52
C LEU A 54 9.56 11.84 15.62
N ASP A 55 10.69 11.20 15.29
CA ASP A 55 11.57 10.57 16.28
C ASP A 55 12.17 11.59 17.28
N ASP A 56 12.25 12.88 16.93
CA ASP A 56 12.69 13.95 17.85
C ASP A 56 11.73 14.19 19.03
N LEU A 57 10.49 13.68 18.97
CA LEU A 57 9.44 13.96 19.96
C LEU A 57 9.38 12.96 21.14
N ASN A 58 10.27 11.96 21.21
CA ASN A 58 10.32 10.96 22.29
C ASN A 58 8.94 10.33 22.61
N LEU A 59 8.19 9.95 21.58
CA LEU A 59 6.84 9.40 21.70
C LEU A 59 6.86 7.90 22.10
N PRO A 60 5.83 7.39 22.80
CA PRO A 60 5.80 6.02 23.32
C PRO A 60 5.78 4.96 22.22
N LEU A 61 6.36 3.78 22.47
CA LEU A 61 6.43 2.67 21.50
C LEU A 61 5.05 2.33 20.92
N GLY A 62 4.92 2.25 19.59
CA GLY A 62 3.64 1.99 18.91
C GLY A 62 2.73 3.21 18.69
N TYR A 63 3.17 4.43 19.03
CA TYR A 63 2.42 5.66 18.75
C TYR A 63 2.12 5.85 17.26
N GLU A 64 3.09 5.55 16.39
CA GLU A 64 2.95 5.67 14.95
C GLU A 64 1.83 4.79 14.45
N THR A 65 1.84 3.50 14.84
CA THR A 65 0.80 2.56 14.48
C THR A 65 -0.56 3.03 14.95
N THR A 66 -0.65 3.51 16.20
CA THR A 66 -1.93 3.93 16.79
C THR A 66 -2.54 5.12 16.06
N TRP A 67 -1.77 6.17 15.80
CA TRP A 67 -2.26 7.33 15.05
C TRP A 67 -2.65 6.96 13.61
N VAL A 68 -1.83 6.15 12.93
CA VAL A 68 -2.11 5.73 11.55
C VAL A 68 -3.35 4.85 11.46
N VAL A 69 -3.54 3.93 12.41
CA VAL A 69 -4.76 3.13 12.56
C VAL A 69 -5.98 4.03 12.74
N VAL A 70 -5.88 5.09 13.55
CA VAL A 70 -6.98 6.06 13.73
C VAL A 70 -7.28 6.80 12.43
N CYS A 71 -6.26 7.31 11.71
CA CYS A 71 -6.46 7.99 10.43
C CYS A 71 -7.18 7.10 9.40
N ILE A 72 -6.70 5.86 9.25
CA ILE A 72 -7.26 4.89 8.31
C ILE A 72 -8.66 4.43 8.76
N GLY A 73 -8.90 4.33 10.06
CA GLY A 73 -10.22 4.07 10.63
C GLY A 73 -11.24 5.16 10.28
N ILE A 74 -10.89 6.42 10.50
CA ILE A 74 -11.72 7.58 10.15
C ILE A 74 -12.00 7.58 8.64
N TYR A 75 -10.97 7.36 7.82
CA TYR A 75 -11.12 7.23 6.38
C TYR A 75 -12.08 6.10 5.98
N GLY A 76 -11.94 4.91 6.56
CA GLY A 76 -12.74 3.76 6.23
C GLY A 76 -14.22 3.95 6.58
N ILE A 77 -14.52 4.50 7.77
CA ILE A 77 -15.90 4.85 8.18
C ILE A 77 -16.47 5.88 7.20
N TRP A 78 -15.75 6.99 6.98
CA TRP A 78 -16.18 8.03 6.06
C TRP A 78 -16.41 7.50 4.64
N LYS A 79 -15.56 6.60 4.16
CA LYS A 79 -15.69 6.01 2.82
C LYS A 79 -16.90 5.09 2.75
N LEU A 80 -17.15 4.27 3.77
CA LEU A 80 -18.33 3.39 3.84
C LEU A 80 -19.63 4.19 3.79
N GLU A 81 -19.71 5.32 4.50
CA GLU A 81 -20.90 6.19 4.48
C GLU A 81 -21.21 6.75 3.09
N HIS A 82 -20.18 6.97 2.27
CA HIS A 82 -20.31 7.67 1.01
C HIS A 82 -20.29 6.76 -0.23
N ALA A 83 -19.68 5.57 -0.13
CA ALA A 83 -19.54 4.61 -1.23
C ALA A 83 -20.58 3.48 -1.17
N VAL A 84 -21.16 3.21 0.00
CA VAL A 84 -22.20 2.19 0.18
C VAL A 84 -23.57 2.87 0.26
N ALA A 85 -24.55 2.34 -0.48
CA ALA A 85 -25.91 2.87 -0.50
C ALA A 85 -26.50 2.98 0.92
N ALA A 86 -27.14 4.11 1.21
CA ALA A 86 -27.71 4.39 2.53
C ALA A 86 -28.78 3.36 2.96
N THR A 87 -29.45 2.74 1.99
CA THR A 87 -30.46 1.68 2.21
C THR A 87 -29.84 0.36 2.68
N ALA A 88 -28.55 0.11 2.39
CA ALA A 88 -27.84 -1.11 2.78
C ALA A 88 -27.22 -1.02 4.18
N VAL A 89 -28.01 -0.60 5.18
CA VAL A 89 -27.53 -0.29 6.54
C VAL A 89 -26.85 -1.48 7.20
N ILE A 90 -27.47 -2.67 7.14
CA ILE A 90 -26.94 -3.90 7.77
C ILE A 90 -25.56 -4.24 7.19
N ARG A 91 -25.44 -4.22 5.85
CA ARG A 91 -24.18 -4.49 5.15
C ARG A 91 -23.10 -3.48 5.51
N ARG A 92 -23.45 -2.19 5.55
CA ARG A 92 -22.49 -1.14 5.91
C ARG A 92 -21.97 -1.35 7.33
N ARG A 93 -22.87 -1.58 8.29
CA ARG A 93 -22.51 -1.78 9.71
C ARG A 93 -21.72 -3.06 9.93
N SER A 94 -22.00 -4.15 9.21
CA SER A 94 -21.21 -5.37 9.32
C SER A 94 -19.78 -5.17 8.80
N ILE A 95 -19.61 -4.53 7.64
CA ILE A 95 -18.27 -4.20 7.09
C ILE A 95 -17.51 -3.28 8.05
N GLU A 96 -18.17 -2.24 8.56
CA GLU A 96 -17.59 -1.30 9.52
C GLU A 96 -17.11 -2.00 10.80
N LEU A 97 -17.93 -2.88 11.38
CA LEU A 97 -17.60 -3.64 12.58
C LEU A 97 -16.39 -4.56 12.35
N VAL A 98 -16.36 -5.31 11.24
CA VAL A 98 -15.24 -6.18 10.90
C VAL A 98 -13.96 -5.37 10.66
N PHE A 99 -14.07 -4.20 10.03
CA PHE A 99 -12.92 -3.33 9.79
C PHE A 99 -12.37 -2.76 11.10
N LEU A 100 -13.22 -2.22 11.97
CA LEU A 100 -12.80 -1.67 13.26
C LEU A 100 -12.20 -2.73 14.20
N THR A 101 -12.79 -3.93 14.23
CA THR A 101 -12.23 -5.05 15.00
C THR A 101 -10.84 -5.45 14.49
N GLY A 102 -10.66 -5.49 13.17
CA GLY A 102 -9.34 -5.69 12.55
C GLY A 102 -8.32 -4.59 12.91
N LEU A 103 -8.74 -3.31 12.90
CA LEU A 103 -7.87 -2.19 13.26
C LEU A 103 -7.44 -2.23 14.74
N VAL A 104 -8.35 -2.60 15.64
CA VAL A 104 -8.02 -2.82 17.06
C VAL A 104 -7.03 -3.97 17.21
N ALA A 105 -7.21 -5.06 16.46
CA ALA A 105 -6.28 -6.19 16.47
C ALA A 105 -4.89 -5.81 15.96
N VAL A 106 -4.77 -5.01 14.89
CA VAL A 106 -3.49 -4.47 14.40
C VAL A 106 -2.80 -3.62 15.46
N SER A 107 -3.55 -2.69 16.08
CA SER A 107 -2.99 -1.84 17.13
C SER A 107 -2.52 -2.67 18.33
N ALA A 108 -3.31 -3.64 18.77
CA ALA A 108 -2.94 -4.56 19.86
C ALA A 108 -1.69 -5.39 19.51
N TYR A 109 -1.55 -5.86 18.27
CA TYR A 109 -0.35 -6.55 17.81
C TYR A 109 0.90 -5.67 17.87
N SER A 110 0.77 -4.36 17.60
CA SER A 110 1.89 -3.41 17.70
C SER A 110 2.42 -3.28 19.13
N PHE A 111 1.54 -3.33 20.14
CA PHE A 111 1.95 -3.28 21.54
C PHE A 111 2.42 -4.64 22.08
N HIS A 112 1.85 -5.73 21.55
CA HIS A 112 2.12 -7.10 22.03
C HIS A 112 2.41 -8.07 20.87
N PRO A 113 3.55 -7.92 20.17
CA PRO A 113 3.87 -8.73 18.99
C PRO A 113 4.09 -10.21 19.29
N ALA A 114 4.39 -10.58 20.54
CA ALA A 114 4.54 -11.98 20.97
C ALA A 114 3.21 -12.76 20.93
N VAL A 115 2.07 -12.05 20.96
CA VAL A 115 0.75 -12.66 20.98
C VAL A 115 0.23 -12.79 19.54
N GLY A 116 0.55 -13.93 18.91
CA GLY A 116 0.16 -14.22 17.52
C GLY A 116 -1.35 -14.17 17.25
N MET A 117 -2.18 -14.31 18.29
CA MET A 117 -3.64 -14.21 18.20
C MET A 117 -4.11 -12.89 17.58
N TYR A 118 -3.43 -11.76 17.85
CA TYR A 118 -3.80 -10.46 17.27
C TYR A 118 -3.52 -10.40 15.76
N ALA A 119 -2.42 -11.00 15.31
CA ALA A 119 -2.14 -11.15 13.89
C ALA A 119 -3.18 -12.05 13.20
N HIS A 120 -3.52 -13.20 13.82
CA HIS A 120 -4.57 -14.09 13.31
C HIS A 120 -5.94 -13.42 13.24
N ALA A 121 -6.32 -12.65 14.26
CA ALA A 121 -7.56 -11.88 14.26
C ALA A 121 -7.60 -10.85 13.12
N THR A 122 -6.47 -10.17 12.87
CA THR A 122 -6.35 -9.25 11.74
C THR A 122 -6.52 -9.97 10.39
N TYR A 123 -5.84 -11.11 10.19
CA TYR A 123 -5.99 -11.91 8.97
C TYR A 123 -7.44 -12.39 8.79
N ALA A 124 -8.09 -12.83 9.86
CA ALA A 124 -9.48 -13.26 9.83
C ALA A 124 -10.41 -12.10 9.42
N CYS A 125 -10.24 -10.91 10.00
CA CYS A 125 -11.01 -9.72 9.62
C CYS A 125 -10.77 -9.32 8.15
N ALA A 126 -9.50 -9.31 7.71
CA ALA A 126 -9.16 -9.04 6.31
C ALA A 126 -9.79 -10.07 5.35
N ALA A 127 -9.77 -11.36 5.69
CA ALA A 127 -10.39 -12.41 4.89
C ALA A 127 -11.93 -12.26 4.83
N VAL A 128 -12.57 -11.96 5.95
CA VAL A 128 -14.03 -11.71 6.01
C VAL A 128 -14.39 -10.50 5.14
N LEU A 129 -13.62 -9.40 5.22
CA LEU A 129 -13.82 -8.24 4.36
C LEU A 129 -13.63 -8.61 2.89
N PHE A 130 -12.55 -9.30 2.55
CA PHE A 130 -12.29 -9.74 1.17
C PHE A 130 -13.47 -10.54 0.61
N VAL A 131 -13.93 -11.57 1.34
CA VAL A 131 -15.08 -12.41 0.94
C VAL A 131 -16.37 -11.60 0.86
N SER A 132 -16.60 -10.65 1.78
CA SER A 132 -17.82 -9.84 1.79
C SER A 132 -18.02 -9.01 0.51
N GLY A 133 -16.94 -8.64 -0.20
CA GLY A 133 -17.02 -7.96 -1.49
C GLY A 133 -17.63 -8.82 -2.61
N TRP A 134 -17.49 -10.15 -2.51
CA TRP A 134 -18.03 -11.12 -3.46
C TRP A 134 -19.49 -11.51 -3.14
N CYS A 135 -19.87 -11.47 -1.87
CA CYS A 135 -21.21 -11.87 -1.40
C CYS A 135 -22.31 -10.83 -1.65
N VAL A 136 -22.08 -9.80 -2.48
CA VAL A 136 -23.04 -8.72 -2.69
C VAL A 136 -24.23 -9.21 -3.53
N SER A 137 -25.37 -9.35 -2.85
CA SER A 137 -26.70 -9.59 -3.43
C SER A 137 -27.07 -8.53 -4.50
N LYS A 138 -27.91 -8.92 -5.45
CA LYS A 138 -28.50 -8.12 -6.56
C LYS A 138 -29.30 -6.87 -6.11
N ASP A 139 -29.20 -6.49 -4.85
CA ASP A 139 -29.93 -5.37 -4.24
C ASP A 139 -29.25 -4.03 -4.61
N GLY A 140 -29.48 -3.58 -5.84
CA GLY A 140 -29.34 -2.17 -6.27
C GLY A 140 -27.98 -1.48 -6.11
N GLY A 141 -26.93 -2.19 -5.68
CA GLY A 141 -25.59 -1.64 -5.48
C GLY A 141 -24.82 -1.55 -6.80
N THR A 142 -24.08 -0.46 -7.00
CA THR A 142 -23.16 -0.33 -8.14
C THR A 142 -22.03 -1.35 -8.03
N SER A 143 -21.50 -1.81 -9.18
CA SER A 143 -20.30 -2.68 -9.23
C SER A 143 -19.14 -2.10 -8.40
N CYS A 144 -18.99 -0.77 -8.40
CA CYS A 144 -17.98 -0.04 -7.65
C CYS A 144 -18.06 -0.26 -6.13
N SER A 145 -19.27 -0.42 -5.57
CA SER A 145 -19.45 -0.61 -4.12
C SER A 145 -18.88 -1.93 -3.59
N ARG A 146 -18.66 -2.92 -4.48
CA ARG A 146 -18.04 -4.22 -4.14
C ARG A 146 -16.55 -4.11 -3.82
N PHE A 147 -15.88 -3.08 -4.32
CA PHE A 147 -14.44 -2.86 -4.10
C PHE A 147 -14.12 -2.23 -2.75
N VAL A 148 -15.10 -1.60 -2.09
CA VAL A 148 -14.89 -0.96 -0.78
C VAL A 148 -14.38 -1.95 0.26
N PRO A 149 -15.01 -3.11 0.52
CA PRO A 149 -14.48 -4.04 1.51
C PRO A 149 -13.15 -4.68 1.09
N LEU A 150 -12.87 -4.84 -0.21
CA LEU A 150 -11.56 -5.31 -0.70
C LEU A 150 -10.45 -4.30 -0.38
N GLU A 151 -10.69 -3.01 -0.60
CA GLU A 151 -9.74 -1.96 -0.25
C GLU A 151 -9.49 -1.92 1.27
N LEU A 152 -10.56 -2.00 2.08
CA LEU A 152 -10.42 -2.05 3.54
C LEU A 152 -9.64 -3.29 4.00
N SER A 153 -9.84 -4.44 3.34
CA SER A 153 -9.04 -5.65 3.60
C SER A 153 -7.55 -5.44 3.28
N ALA A 154 -7.24 -4.75 2.18
CA ALA A 154 -5.88 -4.44 1.80
C ALA A 154 -5.23 -3.44 2.77
N TRP A 155 -6.00 -2.49 3.33
CA TRP A 155 -5.52 -1.62 4.40
C TRP A 155 -5.17 -2.38 5.67
N LEU A 156 -6.03 -3.30 6.13
CA LEU A 156 -5.72 -4.13 7.32
C LEU A 156 -4.46 -4.97 7.11
N LEU A 157 -4.36 -5.62 5.95
CA LEU A 157 -3.21 -6.45 5.62
C LEU A 157 -1.93 -5.61 5.48
N GLY A 158 -2.03 -4.44 4.85
CA GLY A 158 -0.92 -3.48 4.72
C GLY A 158 -0.43 -2.97 6.07
N LEU A 159 -1.34 -2.64 7.00
CA LEU A 159 -0.97 -2.18 8.33
C LEU A 159 -0.32 -3.27 9.19
N LEU A 160 -0.74 -4.53 9.03
CA LEU A 160 -0.13 -5.66 9.74
C LEU A 160 1.28 -5.98 9.22
N LEU A 161 1.44 -5.96 7.89
CA LEU A 161 2.64 -6.46 7.22
C LEU A 161 3.69 -5.39 6.93
N GLN A 162 3.36 -4.10 6.98
CA GLN A 162 4.38 -3.06 6.81
C GLN A 162 5.22 -2.86 8.08
N ARG A 163 6.45 -2.41 7.90
CA ARG A 163 7.29 -1.92 9.01
C ARG A 163 6.67 -0.65 9.59
N GLU A 164 6.87 -0.45 10.89
CA GLU A 164 6.39 0.75 11.61
C GLU A 164 6.84 2.03 10.91
N VAL A 165 8.09 2.01 10.47
CA VAL A 165 8.70 3.07 9.68
C VAL A 165 7.89 3.40 8.42
N ASN A 166 7.27 2.44 7.73
CA ASN A 166 6.49 2.69 6.52
C ASN A 166 5.06 3.18 6.80
N LEU A 167 4.59 3.18 8.06
CA LEU A 167 3.20 3.50 8.41
C LEU A 167 2.87 4.98 8.15
N THR A 168 3.81 5.89 8.36
CA THR A 168 3.56 7.32 8.06
C THR A 168 3.39 7.56 6.55
N VAL A 169 4.07 6.79 5.69
CA VAL A 169 3.84 6.81 4.23
C VAL A 169 2.42 6.35 3.92
N LEU A 170 1.97 5.27 4.56
CA LEU A 170 0.60 4.78 4.43
C LEU A 170 -0.44 5.81 4.88
N ALA A 171 -0.18 6.56 5.95
CA ALA A 171 -1.07 7.62 6.42
C ALA A 171 -1.19 8.79 5.43
N VAL A 172 -0.06 9.23 4.86
CA VAL A 172 -0.05 10.26 3.81
C VAL A 172 -0.78 9.76 2.56
N LEU A 173 -0.56 8.50 2.17
CA LEU A 173 -1.26 7.87 1.06
C LEU A 173 -2.77 7.81 1.31
N ASN A 174 -3.19 7.45 2.53
CA ASN A 174 -4.59 7.43 2.94
C ASN A 174 -5.24 8.81 2.78
N LEU A 175 -4.57 9.87 3.23
CA LEU A 175 -5.03 11.25 3.04
C LEU A 175 -5.14 11.62 1.55
N GLN A 176 -4.14 11.27 0.73
CA GLN A 176 -4.19 11.48 -0.72
C GLN A 176 -5.41 10.79 -1.34
N GLN A 177 -5.70 9.55 -0.94
CA GLN A 177 -6.84 8.79 -1.41
C GLN A 177 -8.18 9.39 -0.94
N ALA A 178 -8.26 9.92 0.28
CA ALA A 178 -9.45 10.62 0.79
C ALA A 178 -9.76 11.89 -0.01
N CYS A 179 -8.73 12.70 -0.30
CA CYS A 179 -8.87 13.87 -1.15
C CYS A 179 -9.27 13.49 -2.57
N PHE A 180 -8.63 12.46 -3.14
CA PHE A 180 -8.92 11.98 -4.49
C PHE A 180 -10.34 11.42 -4.63
N PHE A 181 -10.80 10.64 -3.64
CA PHE A 181 -12.17 10.14 -3.59
C PHE A 181 -13.18 11.28 -3.50
N SER A 182 -12.96 12.24 -2.58
CA SER A 182 -13.81 13.42 -2.44
C SER A 182 -13.90 14.25 -3.73
N TRP A 183 -12.78 14.37 -4.43
CA TRP A 183 -12.67 15.13 -5.67
C TRP A 183 -13.48 14.49 -6.79
N ASN A 184 -13.25 13.19 -7.06
CA ASN A 184 -13.92 12.50 -8.16
C ASN A 184 -15.42 12.33 -7.92
N ARG A 185 -15.84 12.07 -6.67
CA ARG A 185 -17.26 11.95 -6.32
C ARG A 185 -18.07 13.22 -6.62
N ARG A 186 -17.43 14.40 -6.62
CA ARG A 186 -18.10 15.68 -6.92
C ARG A 186 -18.20 15.99 -8.42
N ARG A 187 -17.55 15.23 -9.30
CA ARG A 187 -17.50 15.49 -10.76
C ARG A 187 -18.33 14.46 -11.54
N ARG A 188 -18.87 14.90 -12.69
CA ARG A 188 -19.68 14.06 -13.61
C ARG A 188 -18.78 13.02 -14.33
N GLU A 189 -19.31 11.80 -14.49
CA GLU A 189 -18.56 10.55 -14.69
C GLU A 189 -17.79 10.38 -16.02
N ASP A 190 -18.22 10.98 -17.13
CA ASP A 190 -17.74 10.51 -18.45
C ASP A 190 -16.38 11.10 -18.88
N ASP A 191 -16.17 12.43 -18.81
CA ASP A 191 -14.91 13.04 -19.29
C ASP A 191 -13.73 12.93 -18.31
N THR A 192 -13.98 12.61 -17.04
CA THR A 192 -12.92 12.64 -16.00
C THR A 192 -12.33 11.26 -15.72
N SER A 193 -12.89 10.19 -16.28
CA SER A 193 -12.50 8.80 -16.01
C SER A 193 -11.04 8.50 -16.39
N THR A 194 -10.59 8.99 -17.54
CA THR A 194 -9.21 8.85 -18.02
C THR A 194 -8.23 9.60 -17.12
N VAL A 195 -8.51 10.88 -16.81
CA VAL A 195 -7.67 11.71 -15.93
C VAL A 195 -7.56 11.09 -14.54
N ALA A 196 -8.66 10.56 -14.02
CA ALA A 196 -8.68 9.89 -12.73
C ALA A 196 -7.86 8.58 -12.78
N ALA A 197 -7.98 7.76 -13.82
CA ALA A 197 -7.17 6.55 -13.97
C ALA A 197 -5.66 6.84 -14.14
N VAL A 198 -5.29 7.89 -14.88
CA VAL A 198 -3.90 8.37 -14.98
C VAL A 198 -3.39 8.79 -13.60
N ALA A 199 -4.18 9.56 -12.84
CA ALA A 199 -3.83 9.97 -11.49
C ALA A 199 -3.72 8.77 -10.52
N THR A 200 -4.55 7.74 -10.69
CA THR A 200 -4.47 6.48 -9.95
C THR A 200 -3.14 5.77 -10.22
N LEU A 201 -2.73 5.60 -11.48
CA LEU A 201 -1.42 5.01 -11.78
C LEU A 201 -0.29 5.82 -11.19
N TRP A 202 -0.34 7.15 -11.33
CA TRP A 202 0.71 8.00 -10.80
C TRP A 202 0.82 7.86 -9.28
N MET A 203 -0.31 7.90 -8.56
CA MET A 203 -0.35 7.71 -7.12
C MET A 203 0.11 6.30 -6.72
N SER A 204 -0.26 5.26 -7.47
CA SER A 204 0.16 3.87 -7.27
C SER A 204 1.69 3.73 -7.39
N LYS A 205 2.29 4.29 -8.46
CA LYS A 205 3.75 4.30 -8.63
C LYS A 205 4.44 5.12 -7.54
N CYS A 206 3.90 6.28 -7.18
CA CYS A 206 4.44 7.09 -6.09
C CYS A 206 4.43 6.32 -4.77
N ALA A 207 3.34 5.64 -4.44
CA ALA A 207 3.23 4.81 -3.24
C ALA A 207 4.23 3.65 -3.24
N PHE A 208 4.37 2.96 -4.38
CA PHE A 208 5.35 1.89 -4.56
C PHE A 208 6.77 2.36 -4.26
N TYR A 209 7.21 3.48 -4.86
CA TYR A 209 8.54 4.02 -4.59
C TYR A 209 8.66 4.58 -3.17
N ALA A 210 7.63 5.24 -2.63
CA ALA A 210 7.65 5.83 -1.30
C ALA A 210 7.81 4.80 -0.17
N LEU A 211 7.38 3.55 -0.39
CA LEU A 211 7.61 2.43 0.52
C LEU A 211 9.03 1.83 0.41
N GLY A 212 9.94 2.45 -0.36
CA GLY A 212 11.33 2.01 -0.50
C GLY A 212 11.59 0.97 -1.59
N ASN A 213 10.59 0.66 -2.43
CA ASN A 213 10.73 -0.34 -3.48
C ASN A 213 11.50 0.19 -4.71
N SER A 214 12.08 -0.71 -5.50
CA SER A 214 12.80 -0.45 -6.76
C SER A 214 14.12 0.35 -6.66
N HIS A 215 14.71 0.48 -5.47
CA HIS A 215 16.09 0.98 -5.31
C HIS A 215 17.12 -0.15 -5.44
N LEU A 216 16.95 -1.21 -4.66
CA LEU A 216 17.75 -2.44 -4.73
C LEU A 216 16.83 -3.65 -4.51
N MET A 217 17.26 -4.85 -4.89
CA MET A 217 16.51 -6.07 -4.56
C MET A 217 16.58 -6.38 -3.04
N THR A 218 17.67 -5.94 -2.40
CA THR A 218 17.93 -6.15 -0.97
C THR A 218 17.04 -5.31 -0.06
N THR A 219 16.31 -4.33 -0.58
CA THR A 219 15.36 -3.53 0.21
C THR A 219 14.00 -4.20 0.39
N ILE A 220 13.76 -5.36 -0.26
CA ILE A 220 12.53 -6.12 -0.07
C ILE A 220 12.51 -6.69 1.35
N GLU A 221 11.55 -6.24 2.13
CA GLU A 221 11.34 -6.70 3.49
C GLU A 221 10.62 -8.06 3.50
N ILE A 222 11.30 -9.08 4.04
CA ILE A 222 10.75 -10.45 4.15
C ILE A 222 10.34 -10.74 5.60
N GLY A 223 10.89 -10.05 6.60
CA GLY A 223 10.68 -10.36 8.01
C GLY A 223 9.20 -10.29 8.42
N LYS A 224 8.48 -9.26 7.95
CA LYS A 224 7.06 -9.11 8.22
C LYS A 224 6.17 -10.16 7.52
N ALA A 225 6.65 -10.83 6.46
CA ALA A 225 5.92 -11.92 5.81
C ALA A 225 5.77 -13.17 6.70
N TYR A 226 6.53 -13.27 7.80
CA TYR A 226 6.40 -14.33 8.79
C TYR A 226 5.38 -14.03 9.91
N THR A 227 4.78 -12.84 9.89
CA THR A 227 3.85 -12.38 10.94
C THR A 227 2.68 -13.36 11.09
N GLY A 228 2.56 -13.98 12.28
CA GLY A 228 1.49 -14.92 12.61
C GLY A 228 1.67 -16.34 12.06
N LEU A 229 2.82 -16.69 11.45
CA LEU A 229 3.08 -18.06 11.02
C LEU A 229 3.66 -18.89 12.18
N THR A 230 3.09 -20.08 12.41
CA THR A 230 3.64 -21.08 13.35
C THR A 230 4.57 -22.08 12.65
N THR A 231 4.39 -22.26 11.35
CA THR A 231 5.21 -23.14 10.50
C THR A 231 5.55 -22.42 9.21
N TYR A 232 6.77 -22.65 8.71
CA TYR A 232 7.21 -22.06 7.45
C TYR A 232 6.47 -22.69 6.27
N SER A 233 5.94 -21.85 5.38
CA SER A 233 5.40 -22.24 4.10
C SER A 233 5.88 -21.26 3.04
N GLN A 234 6.67 -21.76 2.07
CA GLN A 234 7.24 -20.95 1.00
C GLN A 234 6.16 -20.20 0.20
N GLY A 235 5.01 -20.83 -0.05
CA GLY A 235 3.91 -20.21 -0.79
C GLY A 235 3.30 -19.02 -0.04
N ILE A 236 3.05 -19.17 1.26
CA ILE A 236 2.43 -18.12 2.08
C ILE A 236 3.41 -16.95 2.26
N VAL A 237 4.65 -17.24 2.64
CA VAL A 237 5.69 -16.20 2.81
C VAL A 237 5.95 -15.48 1.49
N GLY A 238 6.00 -16.20 0.36
CA GLY A 238 6.15 -15.60 -0.96
C GLY A 238 4.99 -14.66 -1.31
N PHE A 239 3.74 -15.07 -1.08
CA PHE A 239 2.58 -14.22 -1.31
C PHE A 239 2.57 -12.97 -0.41
N LEU A 240 2.83 -13.13 0.88
CA LEU A 240 2.85 -12.00 1.82
C LEU A 240 3.98 -11.03 1.51
N THR A 241 5.16 -11.52 1.11
CA THR A 241 6.28 -10.69 0.64
C THR A 241 5.88 -9.90 -0.61
N PHE A 242 5.20 -10.55 -1.55
CA PHE A 242 4.73 -9.88 -2.76
C PHE A 242 3.68 -8.81 -2.45
N PHE A 243 2.77 -9.09 -1.50
CA PHE A 243 1.80 -8.10 -1.01
C PHE A 243 2.48 -6.93 -0.27
N ILE A 244 3.53 -7.16 0.53
CA ILE A 244 4.31 -6.10 1.18
C ILE A 244 4.86 -5.12 0.14
N VAL A 245 5.48 -5.64 -0.93
CA VAL A 245 6.00 -4.82 -2.02
C VAL A 245 4.88 -4.07 -2.75
N MET A 246 3.74 -4.73 -2.95
CA MET A 246 2.61 -4.19 -3.71
C MET A 246 1.54 -3.49 -2.86
N THR A 247 1.79 -3.23 -1.58
CA THR A 247 0.78 -2.68 -0.65
C THR A 247 0.23 -1.34 -1.17
N GLY A 248 1.13 -0.41 -1.52
CA GLY A 248 0.78 0.91 -2.06
C GLY A 248 -0.07 0.83 -3.33
N PRO A 249 0.41 0.16 -4.40
CA PRO A 249 -0.38 -0.08 -5.60
C PRO A 249 -1.76 -0.71 -5.34
N THR A 250 -1.81 -1.71 -4.46
CA THR A 250 -3.05 -2.44 -4.14
C THR A 250 -4.11 -1.52 -3.56
N VAL A 251 -3.78 -0.76 -2.51
CA VAL A 251 -4.77 0.13 -1.87
C VAL A 251 -5.22 1.22 -2.83
N VAL A 252 -4.32 1.75 -3.66
CA VAL A 252 -4.64 2.83 -4.62
C VAL A 252 -5.54 2.36 -5.75
N ILE A 253 -5.23 1.22 -6.36
CA ILE A 253 -6.00 0.67 -7.49
C ILE A 253 -7.38 0.21 -7.01
N LEU A 254 -7.46 -0.50 -5.88
CA LEU A 254 -8.76 -0.91 -5.31
C LEU A 254 -9.62 0.32 -4.97
N ALA A 255 -9.03 1.37 -4.41
CA ALA A 255 -9.74 2.63 -4.15
C ALA A 255 -10.26 3.30 -5.42
N ALA A 256 -9.54 3.22 -6.54
CA ALA A 256 -10.01 3.78 -7.81
C ALA A 256 -11.24 3.03 -8.34
N PHE A 257 -11.28 1.70 -8.22
CA PHE A 257 -12.43 0.89 -8.61
C PHE A 257 -13.68 1.12 -7.74
N THR A 258 -13.54 1.73 -6.56
CA THR A 258 -14.71 2.20 -5.78
C THR A 258 -15.42 3.40 -6.39
N ILE A 259 -14.79 4.09 -7.36
CA ILE A 259 -15.30 5.30 -7.98
C ILE A 259 -15.53 5.07 -9.48
N ILE A 260 -14.53 4.55 -10.16
CA ILE A 260 -14.51 4.39 -11.61
C ILE A 260 -14.82 2.92 -11.93
N PRO A 261 -15.80 2.63 -12.81
CA PRO A 261 -16.04 1.27 -13.28
C PRO A 261 -14.75 0.66 -13.85
N ALA A 262 -14.44 -0.58 -13.47
CA ALA A 262 -13.21 -1.26 -13.89
C ALA A 262 -13.05 -1.28 -15.41
N GLY A 263 -14.14 -1.49 -16.16
CA GLY A 263 -14.11 -1.48 -17.63
C GLY A 263 -13.67 -0.15 -18.26
N LYS A 264 -13.90 1.00 -17.59
CA LYS A 264 -13.43 2.32 -18.05
C LYS A 264 -11.99 2.60 -17.62
N ALA A 265 -11.61 2.19 -16.41
CA ALA A 265 -10.27 2.45 -15.88
C ALA A 265 -9.20 1.52 -16.51
N LEU A 266 -9.48 0.22 -16.59
CA LEU A 266 -8.50 -0.80 -16.99
C LEU A 266 -7.78 -0.52 -18.32
N PRO A 267 -8.44 -0.07 -19.41
CA PRO A 267 -7.74 0.21 -20.66
C PRO A 267 -6.65 1.27 -20.51
N THR A 268 -6.91 2.32 -19.73
CA THR A 268 -5.93 3.38 -19.48
C THR A 268 -4.83 2.96 -18.50
N LEU A 269 -5.17 2.11 -17.51
CA LEU A 269 -4.18 1.54 -16.60
C LEU A 269 -3.20 0.66 -17.36
N TRP A 270 -3.72 -0.27 -18.17
CA TRP A 270 -2.93 -1.21 -18.96
C TRP A 270 -2.13 -0.52 -20.08
N SER A 271 -2.69 0.47 -20.76
CA SER A 271 -1.96 1.15 -21.85
C SER A 271 -0.70 1.85 -21.34
N LEU A 272 -0.79 2.53 -20.19
CA LEU A 272 0.36 3.21 -19.60
C LEU A 272 1.36 2.24 -18.97
N GLU A 273 0.88 1.17 -18.32
CA GLU A 273 1.78 0.16 -17.73
C GLU A 273 2.54 -0.61 -18.81
N LEU A 274 1.86 -1.06 -19.87
CA LEU A 274 2.49 -1.74 -21.00
C LEU A 274 3.43 -0.82 -21.78
N LEU A 275 3.09 0.46 -21.92
CA LEU A 275 3.99 1.45 -22.51
C LEU A 275 5.26 1.61 -21.67
N SER A 276 5.13 1.74 -20.34
CA SER A 276 6.29 1.82 -19.45
C SER A 276 7.15 0.57 -19.52
N PHE A 277 6.53 -0.61 -19.55
CA PHE A 277 7.20 -1.90 -19.69
C PHE A 277 7.93 -2.04 -21.03
N LEU A 278 7.29 -1.64 -22.13
CA LEU A 278 7.86 -1.68 -23.47
C LEU A 278 9.07 -0.76 -23.58
N VAL A 279 8.95 0.48 -23.13
CA VAL A 279 10.06 1.45 -23.12
C VAL A 279 11.23 0.89 -22.33
N TYR A 280 10.96 0.33 -21.15
CA TYR A 280 12.02 -0.24 -20.33
C TYR A 280 12.66 -1.48 -20.98
N SER A 281 11.87 -2.35 -21.60
CA SER A 281 12.36 -3.53 -22.32
C SER A 281 13.28 -3.16 -23.49
N VAL A 282 12.93 -2.12 -24.26
CA VAL A 282 13.77 -1.60 -25.35
C VAL A 282 15.10 -1.07 -24.80
N ILE A 283 15.08 -0.32 -23.70
CA ILE A 283 16.29 0.19 -23.04
C ILE A 283 17.19 -0.97 -22.57
N VAL A 284 16.61 -1.97 -21.89
CA VAL A 284 17.36 -3.15 -21.40
C VAL A 284 17.96 -3.92 -22.57
N TYR A 285 17.23 -4.08 -23.67
CA TYR A 285 17.75 -4.74 -24.88
C TYR A 285 18.91 -3.96 -25.51
N ALA A 286 18.78 -2.64 -25.63
CA ALA A 286 19.84 -1.77 -26.14
C ALA A 286 21.10 -1.80 -25.26
N MET A 287 20.92 -1.88 -23.94
CA MET A 287 21.99 -1.88 -22.93
C MET A 287 22.47 -3.30 -22.55
N ARG A 288 22.14 -4.34 -23.33
CA ARG A 288 22.44 -5.75 -22.96
C ARG A 288 23.93 -6.07 -22.76
N PHE A 289 24.83 -5.34 -23.42
CA PHE A 289 26.27 -5.50 -23.29
C PHE A 289 26.90 -4.47 -22.32
N HIS A 290 26.06 -3.63 -21.68
CA HIS A 290 26.52 -2.66 -20.70
C HIS A 290 26.88 -3.37 -19.39
N LEU A 291 27.92 -2.90 -18.71
CA LEU A 291 28.43 -3.50 -17.46
C LEU A 291 27.36 -3.61 -16.36
N PHE A 292 26.36 -2.72 -16.40
CA PHE A 292 25.27 -2.66 -15.41
C PHE A 292 24.04 -3.50 -15.74
N ILE A 293 24.08 -4.34 -16.79
CA ILE A 293 22.92 -5.16 -17.19
C ILE A 293 22.42 -6.04 -16.05
N TRP A 294 23.34 -6.64 -15.27
CA TRP A 294 22.99 -7.54 -14.16
C TRP A 294 22.75 -6.82 -12.83
N SER A 295 23.41 -5.68 -12.58
CA SER A 295 23.36 -5.01 -11.27
C SER A 295 22.29 -3.92 -11.17
N VAL A 296 21.92 -3.27 -12.28
CA VAL A 296 20.96 -2.15 -12.28
C VAL A 296 19.74 -2.48 -13.13
N PHE A 297 19.95 -2.97 -14.36
CA PHE A 297 18.86 -3.18 -15.30
C PHE A 297 18.01 -4.41 -14.98
N ALA A 298 18.64 -5.56 -14.72
CA ALA A 298 17.93 -6.80 -14.41
C ALA A 298 17.07 -6.72 -13.13
N PRO A 299 17.55 -6.20 -11.99
CA PRO A 299 16.71 -6.07 -10.79
C PRO A 299 15.51 -5.17 -11.01
N LYS A 300 15.67 -4.06 -11.73
CA LYS A 300 14.57 -3.16 -12.07
C LYS A 300 13.58 -3.79 -13.05
N MET A 301 14.06 -4.59 -14.01
CA MET A 301 13.19 -5.38 -14.90
C MET A 301 12.36 -6.39 -14.09
N MET A 302 12.94 -7.03 -13.08
CA MET A 302 12.21 -7.95 -12.20
C MET A 302 11.08 -7.24 -11.45
N TYR A 303 11.29 -6.03 -10.94
CA TYR A 303 10.21 -5.23 -10.34
C TYR A 303 9.11 -4.89 -11.34
N HIS A 304 9.44 -4.56 -12.59
CA HIS A 304 8.45 -4.33 -13.63
C HIS A 304 7.63 -5.58 -13.94
N MET A 305 8.28 -6.75 -14.05
CA MET A 305 7.59 -8.04 -14.21
C MET A 305 6.69 -8.36 -13.02
N ALA A 306 7.17 -8.11 -11.80
CA ALA A 306 6.41 -8.31 -10.58
C ALA A 306 5.18 -7.38 -10.52
N CYS A 307 5.32 -6.10 -10.89
CA CYS A 307 4.19 -5.18 -11.02
C CYS A 307 3.15 -5.72 -12.01
N LEU A 308 3.57 -6.16 -13.20
CA LEU A 308 2.67 -6.73 -14.20
C LEU A 308 1.91 -7.94 -13.69
N VAL A 309 2.59 -8.89 -13.03
CA VAL A 309 1.93 -10.07 -12.45
C VAL A 309 0.88 -9.64 -11.42
N TRP A 310 1.18 -8.66 -10.58
CA TRP A 310 0.23 -8.14 -9.60
C TRP A 310 -0.97 -7.43 -10.25
N ASP A 311 -0.71 -6.63 -11.28
CA ASP A 311 -1.75 -5.93 -12.04
C ASP A 311 -2.67 -6.91 -12.79
N ILE A 312 -2.15 -8.06 -13.25
CA ILE A 312 -2.97 -9.18 -13.77
C ILE A 312 -3.91 -9.68 -12.67
N VAL A 313 -3.40 -9.97 -11.47
CA VAL A 313 -4.21 -10.47 -10.35
C VAL A 313 -5.33 -9.47 -10.02
N LEU A 314 -5.00 -8.19 -9.87
CA LEU A 314 -6.01 -7.14 -9.60
C LEU A 314 -7.01 -6.99 -10.75
N THR A 315 -6.57 -7.13 -12.00
CA THR A 315 -7.45 -7.09 -13.18
C THR A 315 -8.43 -8.26 -13.17
N VAL A 316 -7.97 -9.48 -12.88
CA VAL A 316 -8.83 -10.67 -12.78
C VAL A 316 -9.88 -10.47 -11.69
N VAL A 317 -9.48 -9.98 -10.51
CA VAL A 317 -10.41 -9.67 -9.42
C VAL A 317 -11.41 -8.59 -9.85
N ALA A 318 -10.95 -7.53 -10.52
CA ALA A 318 -11.81 -6.44 -10.95
C ALA A 318 -12.83 -6.87 -12.01
N VAL A 319 -12.38 -7.63 -13.01
CA VAL A 319 -13.26 -8.19 -14.05
C VAL A 319 -14.25 -9.17 -13.45
N ALA A 320 -13.84 -10.04 -12.53
CA ALA A 320 -14.75 -11.00 -11.89
C ALA A 320 -15.84 -10.30 -11.05
N LEU A 321 -15.47 -9.28 -10.28
CA LEU A 321 -16.42 -8.48 -9.49
C LEU A 321 -17.35 -7.62 -10.36
N SER A 322 -16.88 -7.17 -11.53
CA SER A 322 -17.70 -6.46 -12.51
C SER A 322 -18.58 -7.37 -13.36
N ALA A 323 -18.13 -8.57 -13.72
CA ALA A 323 -18.90 -9.53 -14.51
C ALA A 323 -20.17 -10.00 -13.78
N GLY A 324 -20.13 -10.16 -12.45
CA GLY A 324 -21.31 -10.48 -11.64
C GLY A 324 -22.33 -9.33 -11.50
N SER A 325 -22.26 -8.30 -12.36
CA SER A 325 -23.23 -7.19 -12.43
C SER A 325 -24.00 -7.11 -13.75
N LEU A 326 -23.67 -7.98 -14.72
CA LEU A 326 -24.45 -8.28 -15.93
C LEU A 326 -25.48 -9.37 -15.62
#